data_AF-A0A6P7SQH1-F1
#
_entry.id   AF-A0A6P7SQH1-F1
#
_cell.length_a   1.000
_cell.length_b   1.000
_cell.length_c   1.000
_cell.angle_alpha   90.00
_cell.angle_beta   90.00
_cell.angle_gamma   90.00
#
_symmetry.space_group_name_H-M   'P 1'
#
loop_
_entity.id
_entity.type
_entity.pdbx_description
1 polymer ?
#
loop_
_entity_poly.entity_id
_entity_poly.type
_entity_poly.pdbx_seq_one_letter_code
_entity_poly.pdbx_strand_id
1 'polypeptide(L)'
;MLPSLKFARCILNFQHHVFHIRLFSQSARLSLVSNKPRCLFRAIGMPKSSLEFYQAPCRQCCWTLLVKTMAGHSKWQNIRHIKAAKDKQKSDLSFKFSQRIRLLIKDTGESNPKFSNKLDRLIQEAKKAGVPNSTIQNAIEGSIASQTASEHYYLEVKCFGPIVLILVISSPTIIRTKSELSTIFRKNKVKLEPRCSEGMFEKKGVIHVTPTEGFDLANSLDLAIEVDAEDVFQESEEDGSPYLKFHCEAKNITSVTSCLKKLDHDVTYSECEYLPTAVYPVNEDGMKLLTRLFEKIYSVPEVVRIFDNVAE
;
A
#
# COMPACT_ATOMS: atom_id res chain seq x y z
N MET A 1 27.48 0.27 49.52
CA MET A 1 26.30 1.01 50.00
C MET A 1 26.47 2.48 49.65
N LEU A 2 25.71 2.96 48.67
CA LEU A 2 25.64 4.38 48.26
C LEU A 2 24.75 5.15 49.26
N PRO A 3 25.05 6.42 49.59
CA PRO A 3 24.04 7.35 50.07
C PRO A 3 23.46 8.19 48.92
N SER A 4 22.15 8.32 48.98
CA SER A 4 21.19 8.91 48.03
C SER A 4 21.34 10.42 47.79
N LEU A 5 21.27 10.82 46.51
CA LEU A 5 21.00 12.19 46.06
C LEU A 5 19.50 12.52 46.20
N LYS A 6 19.15 13.52 47.02
CA LYS A 6 17.82 14.13 47.06
C LYS A 6 17.75 15.25 46.03
N PHE A 7 16.88 15.11 45.01
CA PHE A 7 16.47 16.22 44.15
C PHE A 7 15.26 16.93 44.77
N ALA A 8 15.42 18.21 45.11
CA ALA A 8 14.31 19.08 45.48
C ALA A 8 13.67 19.66 44.21
N ARG A 9 12.36 19.43 44.08
CA ARG A 9 11.49 19.86 42.98
C ARG A 9 10.97 21.27 43.33
N CYS A 10 11.40 22.30 42.60
CA CYS A 10 10.82 23.64 42.77
C CYS A 10 9.69 23.83 41.76
N ILE A 11 8.45 23.81 42.28
CA ILE A 11 7.21 24.12 41.57
C ILE A 11 7.06 25.64 41.61
N LEU A 12 7.08 26.30 40.45
CA LEU A 12 6.68 27.70 40.32
C LEU A 12 5.35 27.79 39.58
N ASN A 13 4.32 28.07 40.37
CA ASN A 13 2.97 28.45 39.95
C ASN A 13 3.00 29.76 39.15
N PHE A 14 2.38 29.78 37.97
CA PHE A 14 2.08 31.00 37.22
C PHE A 14 0.59 31.33 37.42
N GLN A 15 0.30 32.38 38.19
CA GLN A 15 -1.00 33.07 38.18
C GLN A 15 -0.87 34.38 37.39
N HIS A 16 -1.80 34.53 36.44
CA HIS A 16 -2.36 35.76 35.86
C HIS A 16 -1.49 37.03 35.77
N HIS A 17 -1.19 37.46 34.55
CA HIS A 17 -1.54 38.82 34.11
C HIS A 17 -1.75 38.87 32.59
N VAL A 18 -2.99 39.19 32.22
CA VAL A 18 -3.44 39.53 30.87
C VAL A 18 -2.98 40.95 30.57
N PHE A 19 -2.25 41.15 29.47
CA PHE A 19 -2.09 42.47 28.86
C PHE A 19 -2.55 42.42 27.41
N HIS A 20 -3.67 43.11 27.15
CA HIS A 20 -4.14 43.47 25.82
C HIS A 20 -3.26 44.60 25.27
N ILE A 21 -2.72 44.44 24.07
CA ILE A 21 -2.29 45.57 23.23
C ILE A 21 -2.99 45.39 21.89
N ARG A 22 -3.94 46.30 21.62
CA ARG A 22 -4.57 46.47 20.31
C ARG A 22 -4.01 47.72 19.65
N LEU A 23 -3.55 47.48 18.42
CA LEU A 23 -3.74 48.28 17.22
C LEU A 23 -2.74 49.38 16.81
N PHE A 24 -2.59 49.35 15.48
CA PHE A 24 -2.49 50.44 14.52
C PHE A 24 -1.11 50.87 13.99
N SER A 25 -0.92 50.49 12.71
CA SER A 25 -0.52 51.38 11.60
C SER A 25 0.97 51.58 11.30
N GLN A 26 1.31 51.14 10.07
CA GLN A 26 2.27 51.68 9.10
C GLN A 26 3.77 51.30 9.15
N SER A 27 4.18 50.74 8.00
CA SER A 27 5.47 50.89 7.27
C SER A 27 6.80 50.34 7.83
N ALA A 28 7.18 49.19 7.28
CA ALA A 28 8.44 48.88 6.55
C ALA A 28 9.86 49.28 7.06
N ARG A 29 10.71 48.22 7.10
CA ARG A 29 12.14 48.06 6.70
C ARG A 29 13.32 48.56 7.59
N LEU A 30 14.14 47.56 7.99
CA LEU A 30 15.61 47.47 8.14
C LEU A 30 16.30 48.44 9.14
N SER A 31 17.09 47.99 10.14
CA SER A 31 18.38 47.29 9.97
C SER A 31 18.96 46.87 11.36
N LEU A 32 19.79 45.82 11.37
CA LEU A 32 20.55 45.32 12.52
C LEU A 32 21.76 46.22 12.84
N VAL A 33 21.96 46.61 14.11
CA VAL A 33 23.30 46.89 14.66
C VAL A 33 23.38 46.40 16.11
N SER A 34 24.29 45.45 16.33
CA SER A 34 24.63 44.88 17.63
C SER A 34 25.33 45.87 18.55
N ASN A 35 25.03 45.86 19.85
CA ASN A 35 25.82 46.57 20.86
C ASN A 35 26.24 45.61 21.99
N LYS A 36 27.54 45.30 22.07
CA LYS A 36 28.21 44.76 23.26
C LYS A 36 29.03 45.89 23.90
N PRO A 37 29.01 46.08 25.23
CA PRO A 37 29.80 47.13 25.88
C PRO A 37 31.26 46.67 26.09
N ARG A 38 32.22 47.55 25.77
CA ARG A 38 33.63 47.45 26.17
C ARG A 38 33.84 48.22 27.49
N CYS A 39 34.44 47.59 28.48
CA CYS A 39 34.94 48.27 29.67
C CYS A 39 36.42 48.66 29.44
N LEU A 40 36.69 49.96 29.49
CA LEU A 40 38.04 50.57 29.48
C LEU A 40 38.54 50.66 30.92
N PHE A 41 39.80 50.28 31.16
CA PHE A 41 40.57 50.77 32.30
C PHE A 41 41.86 51.43 31.80
N ARG A 42 42.12 52.61 32.34
CA ARG A 42 43.15 53.57 31.95
C ARG A 42 44.26 53.54 33.01
N ALA A 43 45.52 53.46 32.59
CA ALA A 43 46.67 53.75 33.44
C ALA A 43 47.42 54.96 32.86
N ILE A 44 47.77 55.91 33.74
CA ILE A 44 48.38 57.21 33.46
C ILE A 44 49.83 57.17 33.99
N GLY A 45 50.82 57.58 33.18
CA GLY A 45 52.15 58.04 33.67
C GLY A 45 53.42 57.40 33.07
N MET A 46 53.96 58.01 31.99
CA MET A 46 55.36 58.02 31.49
C MET A 46 56.06 56.70 31.02
N PRO A 47 57.20 56.76 30.31
CA PRO A 47 57.51 57.43 29.03
C PRO A 47 57.93 56.41 27.92
N LYS A 48 58.13 56.92 26.69
CA LYS A 48 58.49 56.17 25.48
C LYS A 48 59.95 55.72 25.51
N SER A 49 60.21 54.42 25.49
CA SER A 49 61.18 53.74 24.60
C SER A 49 61.46 52.33 25.09
N SER A 50 61.46 51.39 24.15
CA SER A 50 61.95 50.00 24.26
C SER A 50 61.49 49.21 25.48
N LEU A 51 60.46 48.36 25.31
CA LEU A 51 60.48 46.99 25.83
C LEU A 51 59.24 46.25 25.32
N GLU A 52 59.48 45.27 24.45
CA GLU A 52 58.54 44.21 24.16
C GLU A 52 58.14 43.53 25.46
N PHE A 53 56.88 43.68 25.85
CA PHE A 53 56.30 42.91 26.95
C PHE A 53 55.46 41.77 26.39
N TYR A 54 55.99 40.57 26.62
CA TYR A 54 55.31 39.28 26.72
C TYR A 54 53.79 39.38 26.94
N GLN A 55 53.00 38.89 25.97
CA GLN A 55 51.61 38.53 26.22
C GLN A 55 51.52 37.08 26.67
N ALA A 56 51.48 36.89 27.99
CA ALA A 56 50.97 35.68 28.63
C ALA A 56 49.43 35.62 28.53
N PRO A 57 48.82 34.42 28.62
CA PRO A 57 47.59 34.09 27.91
C PRO A 57 46.35 34.64 28.60
N CYS A 58 45.61 35.49 27.88
CA CYS A 58 44.23 35.82 28.21
C CYS A 58 43.34 34.61 27.91
N ARG A 59 42.76 34.01 28.97
CA ARG A 59 41.77 32.91 28.97
C ARG A 59 40.42 33.26 28.28
N GLN A 60 40.40 34.29 27.45
CA GLN A 60 39.23 34.79 26.71
C GLN A 60 39.40 34.67 25.18
N CYS A 61 40.27 33.78 24.70
CA CYS A 61 40.27 33.28 23.33
C CYS A 61 39.96 31.77 23.35
N CYS A 62 38.82 31.40 23.93
CA CYS A 62 38.26 30.08 23.70
C CYS A 62 37.65 30.09 22.30
N TRP A 63 38.33 29.41 21.39
CA TRP A 63 37.87 28.99 20.08
C TRP A 63 36.34 28.91 19.98
N THR A 64 35.70 29.89 19.33
CA THR A 64 34.53 29.57 18.53
C THR A 64 35.03 28.81 17.30
N LEU A 65 35.43 27.55 17.51
CA LEU A 65 35.19 26.53 16.53
C LEU A 65 33.68 26.55 16.31
N LEU A 66 33.27 27.22 15.24
CA LEU A 66 32.03 26.93 14.55
C LEU A 66 32.14 25.46 14.14
N VAL A 67 31.80 24.55 15.05
CA VAL A 67 31.36 23.21 14.70
C VAL A 67 30.12 23.45 13.85
N LYS A 68 30.32 23.49 12.53
CA LYS A 68 29.24 23.28 11.57
C LYS A 68 28.63 21.94 11.94
N THR A 69 27.56 21.94 12.74
CA THR A 69 26.68 20.80 12.94
C THR A 69 25.84 20.60 11.67
N MET A 70 26.50 20.36 10.54
CA MET A 70 25.88 19.89 9.31
C MET A 70 25.80 18.36 9.35
N ALA A 71 24.85 17.83 10.13
CA ALA A 71 24.43 16.42 10.05
C ALA A 71 23.07 16.09 10.72
N GLY A 72 22.37 17.05 11.34
CA GLY A 72 21.17 16.75 12.16
C GLY A 72 19.81 16.96 11.47
N HIS A 73 19.70 17.96 10.58
CA HIS A 73 18.39 18.38 10.06
C HIS A 73 17.85 17.52 8.90
N SER A 74 18.71 16.82 8.15
CA SER A 74 18.29 15.98 7.02
C SER A 74 18.04 14.52 7.39
N LYS A 75 18.70 13.99 8.44
CA LYS A 75 18.58 12.58 8.84
C LYS A 75 17.17 12.26 9.33
N TRP A 76 16.60 13.10 10.19
CA TRP A 76 15.23 12.89 10.66
C TRP A 76 14.19 13.10 9.55
N GLN A 77 14.40 14.07 8.66
CA GLN A 77 13.54 14.25 7.48
C GLN A 77 13.61 13.03 6.55
N ASN A 78 14.81 12.53 6.23
CA ASN A 78 14.99 11.32 5.41
C ASN A 78 14.41 10.07 6.09
N ILE A 79 14.64 9.86 7.40
CA ILE A 79 14.03 8.77 8.15
C ILE A 79 12.51 8.89 8.13
N ARG A 80 11.95 10.10 8.31
CA ARG A 80 10.51 10.34 8.23
C ARG A 80 9.97 10.05 6.83
N HIS A 81 10.66 10.47 5.76
CA HIS A 81 10.24 10.20 4.39
C HIS A 81 10.30 8.70 4.05
N ILE A 82 11.38 8.02 4.42
CA ILE A 82 11.53 6.57 4.23
C ILE A 82 10.49 5.80 5.05
N LYS A 83 10.30 6.19 6.31
CA LYS A 83 9.29 5.57 7.19
C LYS A 83 7.89 5.84 6.69
N ALA A 84 7.56 7.06 6.27
CA ALA A 84 6.25 7.39 5.71
C ALA A 84 5.98 6.61 4.41
N ALA A 85 6.99 6.43 3.55
CA ALA A 85 6.84 5.60 2.36
C ALA A 85 6.59 4.12 2.71
N LYS A 86 7.34 3.56 3.66
CA LYS A 86 7.16 2.18 4.13
C LYS A 86 5.84 1.97 4.88
N ASP A 87 5.47 2.90 5.76
CA ASP A 87 4.21 2.88 6.50
C ASP A 87 3.03 3.00 5.54
N LYS A 88 3.15 3.83 4.48
CA LYS A 88 2.16 3.91 3.41
C LYS A 88 2.05 2.59 2.65
N GLN A 89 3.16 1.99 2.23
CA GLN A 89 3.15 0.68 1.57
C GLN A 89 2.49 -0.38 2.46
N LYS A 90 2.81 -0.41 3.75
CA LYS A 90 2.23 -1.35 4.71
C LYS A 90 0.73 -1.09 4.92
N SER A 91 0.30 0.17 5.00
CA SER A 91 -1.12 0.51 5.11
C SER A 91 -1.90 0.14 3.85
N ASP A 92 -1.31 0.36 2.67
CA ASP A 92 -1.93 0.03 1.39
C ASP A 92 -2.10 -1.49 1.24
N LEU A 93 -1.07 -2.28 1.59
CA LEU A 93 -1.15 -3.75 1.63
C LEU A 93 -2.21 -4.22 2.64
N SER A 94 -2.21 -3.67 3.85
CA SER A 94 -3.18 -4.03 4.90
C SER A 94 -4.61 -3.72 4.46
N PHE A 95 -4.82 -2.61 3.77
CA PHE A 95 -6.13 -2.25 3.22
C PHE A 95 -6.55 -3.19 2.10
N LYS A 96 -5.66 -3.53 1.16
CA LYS A 96 -5.93 -4.49 0.08
C LYS A 96 -6.36 -5.86 0.62
N PHE A 97 -5.59 -6.42 1.55
CA PHE A 97 -5.98 -7.69 2.18
C PHE A 97 -7.30 -7.59 2.93
N SER A 98 -7.55 -6.48 3.64
CA SER A 98 -8.84 -6.24 4.31
C SER A 98 -10.02 -6.21 3.32
N GLN A 99 -9.84 -5.61 2.13
CA GLN A 99 -10.86 -5.60 1.09
C GLN A 99 -11.07 -6.97 0.46
N ARG A 100 -10.01 -7.74 0.22
CA ARG A 100 -10.11 -9.12 -0.28
C ARG A 100 -10.87 -10.01 0.70
N ILE A 101 -10.58 -9.89 2.01
CA ILE A 101 -11.29 -10.62 3.07
C ILE A 101 -12.77 -10.27 3.08
N ARG A 102 -13.11 -8.97 3.03
CA ARG A 102 -14.51 -8.51 2.94
C ARG A 102 -15.23 -9.08 1.71
N LEU A 103 -14.58 -9.06 0.55
CA LEU A 103 -15.13 -9.57 -0.70
C LEU A 103 -15.42 -11.08 -0.60
N LEU A 104 -14.45 -11.85 -0.08
CA LEU A 104 -14.60 -13.30 0.04
C LEU A 104 -15.71 -13.72 1.02
N ILE A 105 -15.81 -13.04 2.17
CA ILE A 105 -16.88 -13.28 3.17
C ILE A 105 -18.24 -12.96 2.55
N LYS A 106 -18.33 -11.90 1.74
CA LYS A 106 -19.56 -11.54 1.05
C LYS A 106 -19.96 -12.56 -0.01
N ASP A 107 -19.00 -13.02 -0.82
CA ASP A 107 -19.26 -14.00 -1.88
C ASP A 107 -19.66 -15.37 -1.31
N THR A 108 -19.09 -15.75 -0.16
CA THR A 108 -19.34 -17.06 0.47
C THR A 108 -20.48 -17.02 1.49
N GLY A 109 -20.78 -15.84 2.06
CA GLY A 109 -21.70 -15.66 3.18
C GLY A 109 -21.17 -16.17 4.54
N GLU A 110 -19.99 -16.77 4.57
CA GLU A 110 -19.37 -17.38 5.75
C GLU A 110 -18.24 -16.49 6.28
N SER A 111 -18.31 -16.14 7.56
CA SER A 111 -17.34 -15.26 8.22
C SER A 111 -16.34 -16.02 9.10
N ASN A 112 -16.57 -17.31 9.36
CA ASN A 112 -15.68 -18.11 10.17
C ASN A 112 -14.60 -18.78 9.31
N PRO A 113 -13.30 -18.58 9.62
CA PRO A 113 -12.20 -19.19 8.87
C PRO A 113 -12.16 -20.72 8.99
N LYS A 114 -12.74 -21.29 10.05
CA LYS A 114 -12.82 -22.76 10.23
C LYS A 114 -13.78 -23.44 9.26
N PHE A 115 -14.78 -22.73 8.77
CA PHE A 115 -15.79 -23.26 7.86
C PHE A 115 -15.46 -22.97 6.39
N SER A 116 -14.55 -22.04 6.10
CA SER A 116 -14.10 -21.69 4.75
C SER A 116 -12.58 -21.78 4.60
N ASN A 117 -12.11 -22.82 3.92
CA ASN A 117 -10.69 -22.97 3.58
C ASN A 117 -10.16 -21.76 2.77
N LYS A 118 -11.01 -21.12 1.96
CA LYS A 118 -10.65 -19.93 1.18
C LYS A 118 -10.30 -18.77 2.11
N LEU A 119 -11.11 -18.56 3.15
CA LEU A 119 -10.89 -17.50 4.12
C LEU A 119 -9.64 -17.77 4.95
N ASP A 120 -9.40 -19.03 5.34
CA ASP A 120 -8.19 -19.38 6.06
C ASP A 120 -6.92 -19.16 5.22
N ARG A 121 -6.88 -19.62 3.96
CA ARG A 121 -5.76 -19.36 3.05
C ARG A 121 -5.46 -17.87 2.89
N LEU A 122 -6.50 -17.06 2.67
CA LEU A 122 -6.34 -15.61 2.53
C LEU A 122 -5.83 -14.95 3.83
N ILE A 123 -6.23 -15.44 4.99
CA ILE A 123 -5.71 -14.99 6.29
C ILE A 123 -4.24 -15.38 6.46
N GLN A 124 -3.86 -16.58 6.04
CA GLN A 124 -2.47 -17.03 6.07
C GLN A 124 -1.58 -16.18 5.15
N GLU A 125 -2.03 -15.89 3.94
CA GLU A 125 -1.35 -14.96 3.02
C GLU A 125 -1.21 -13.56 3.60
N ALA A 126 -2.27 -13.01 4.20
CA ALA A 126 -2.23 -11.70 4.84
C ALA A 126 -1.20 -11.66 5.99
N LYS A 127 -1.14 -12.72 6.79
CA LYS A 127 -0.12 -12.86 7.86
C LYS A 127 1.29 -12.93 7.29
N LYS A 128 1.51 -13.71 6.22
CA LYS A 128 2.81 -13.78 5.52
C LYS A 128 3.22 -12.42 4.95
N ALA A 129 2.27 -11.63 4.46
CA ALA A 129 2.50 -10.27 3.97
C ALA A 129 2.71 -9.20 5.08
N GLY A 130 2.70 -9.60 6.37
CA GLY A 130 2.96 -8.70 7.49
C GLY A 130 1.76 -7.85 7.93
N VAL A 131 0.54 -8.23 7.57
CA VAL A 131 -0.70 -7.59 8.03
C VAL A 131 -0.95 -7.96 9.51
N PRO A 132 -1.23 -6.99 10.40
CA PRO A 132 -1.53 -7.27 11.81
C PRO A 132 -2.83 -8.09 11.98
N ASN A 133 -2.82 -9.02 12.94
CA ASN A 133 -4.01 -9.83 13.27
C ASN A 133 -5.24 -8.98 13.65
N SER A 134 -5.04 -7.83 14.30
CA SER A 134 -6.13 -6.92 14.66
C SER A 134 -6.83 -6.34 13.42
N THR A 135 -6.08 -6.06 12.35
CA THR A 135 -6.65 -5.58 11.08
C THR A 135 -7.48 -6.67 10.40
N ILE A 136 -7.01 -7.92 10.44
CA ILE A 136 -7.72 -9.08 9.90
C ILE A 136 -9.03 -9.31 10.66
N GLN A 137 -8.99 -9.31 12.00
CA GLN A 137 -10.19 -9.45 12.84
C GLN A 137 -11.20 -8.33 12.58
N ASN A 138 -10.74 -7.08 12.53
CA ASN A 138 -11.62 -5.94 12.21
C ASN A 138 -12.26 -6.06 10.82
N ALA A 139 -11.56 -6.64 9.83
CA ALA A 139 -12.13 -6.88 8.51
C ALA A 139 -13.23 -7.95 8.53
N ILE A 140 -13.04 -9.02 9.30
CA ILE A 140 -14.04 -10.09 9.49
C ILE A 140 -15.26 -9.56 10.23
N GLU A 141 -15.07 -8.95 11.41
CA GLU A 141 -16.14 -8.39 12.23
C GLU A 141 -16.90 -7.28 11.50
N GLY A 142 -16.18 -6.42 10.79
CA GLY A 142 -16.77 -5.37 9.96
C GLY A 142 -17.63 -5.92 8.81
N SER A 143 -17.34 -7.11 8.30
CA SER A 143 -18.15 -7.78 7.28
C SER A 143 -19.48 -8.29 7.85
N ILE A 144 -19.49 -8.74 9.10
CA ILE A 144 -20.67 -9.25 9.80
C ILE A 144 -21.60 -8.09 10.20
N ALA A 145 -21.03 -7.00 10.71
CA ALA A 145 -21.77 -5.83 11.17
C ALA A 145 -22.33 -4.98 10.01
N SER A 146 -21.67 -5.02 8.85
CA SER A 146 -22.02 -4.25 7.67
C SER A 146 -22.74 -5.15 6.66
N GLN A 147 -24.00 -5.51 6.94
CA GLN A 147 -24.93 -5.99 5.90
C GLN A 147 -25.23 -4.91 4.83
N THR A 148 -24.75 -3.68 5.04
CA THR A 148 -24.71 -2.66 4.00
C THR A 148 -23.65 -3.04 2.98
N ALA A 149 -24.10 -3.63 1.88
CA ALA A 149 -23.31 -4.01 0.73
C ALA A 149 -22.21 -2.97 0.43
N SER A 150 -20.95 -3.32 0.67
CA SER A 150 -19.89 -2.73 -0.14
C SER A 150 -20.19 -3.15 -1.56
N GLU A 151 -20.85 -2.29 -2.32
CA GLU A 151 -21.14 -2.53 -3.73
C GLU A 151 -19.81 -2.74 -4.43
N HIS A 152 -19.66 -3.92 -5.04
CA HIS A 152 -18.51 -4.19 -5.90
C HIS A 152 -18.86 -3.56 -7.24
N TYR A 153 -17.98 -2.70 -7.72
CA TYR A 153 -18.16 -2.04 -8.99
C TYR A 153 -17.15 -2.59 -9.97
N TYR A 154 -17.65 -3.04 -11.10
CA TYR A 154 -16.84 -3.35 -12.25
C TYR A 154 -16.63 -2.07 -13.04
N LEU A 155 -15.37 -1.73 -13.29
CA LEU A 155 -15.00 -0.62 -14.15
C LEU A 155 -14.27 -1.18 -15.36
N GLU A 156 -14.91 -1.04 -16.51
CA GLU A 156 -14.35 -1.45 -17.79
C GLU A 156 -13.59 -0.29 -18.41
N VAL A 157 -12.43 -0.59 -18.97
CA VAL A 157 -11.49 0.39 -19.50
C VAL A 157 -10.97 -0.09 -20.84
N LYS A 158 -11.13 0.74 -21.87
CA LYS A 158 -10.55 0.48 -23.18
C LYS A 158 -9.17 1.11 -23.27
N CYS A 159 -8.16 0.27 -23.47
CA CYS A 159 -6.78 0.68 -23.61
C CYS A 159 -6.44 0.90 -25.09
N PHE A 160 -5.27 0.43 -25.51
CA PHE A 160 -4.77 0.62 -26.87
C PHE A 160 -5.33 -0.47 -27.78
N GLY A 161 -5.84 -0.08 -28.96
CA GLY A 161 -6.38 -1.04 -29.92
C GLY A 161 -7.52 -1.89 -29.34
N PRO A 162 -7.46 -3.24 -29.47
CA PRO A 162 -8.48 -4.15 -28.95
C PRO A 162 -8.26 -4.54 -27.46
N ILE A 163 -7.33 -3.90 -26.75
CA ILE A 163 -7.01 -4.24 -25.37
C ILE A 163 -8.04 -3.62 -24.42
N VAL A 164 -8.61 -4.44 -23.56
CA VAL A 164 -9.63 -4.07 -22.59
C VAL A 164 -9.23 -4.58 -21.21
N LEU A 165 -9.45 -3.75 -20.19
CA LEU A 165 -9.24 -4.08 -18.79
C LEU A 165 -10.57 -4.07 -18.04
N ILE A 166 -10.80 -5.09 -17.20
CA ILE A 166 -11.89 -5.13 -16.23
C ILE A 166 -11.29 -4.95 -14.83
N LEU A 167 -11.68 -3.87 -14.15
CA LEU A 167 -11.23 -3.58 -12.80
C LEU A 167 -12.33 -3.89 -11.80
N VAL A 168 -12.01 -4.72 -10.81
CA VAL A 168 -12.89 -5.01 -9.68
C VAL A 168 -12.55 -4.05 -8.55
N ILE A 169 -13.48 -3.13 -8.25
CA ILE A 169 -13.29 -2.09 -7.25
C ILE A 169 -14.16 -2.40 -6.02
N SER A 170 -13.54 -2.37 -4.84
CA SER A 170 -14.22 -2.44 -3.55
C SER A 170 -13.96 -1.17 -2.76
N SER A 171 -14.94 -0.27 -2.76
CA SER A 171 -14.86 1.03 -2.09
C SER A 171 -16.21 1.40 -1.47
N PRO A 172 -16.24 1.97 -0.26
CA PRO A 172 -17.45 2.57 0.30
C PRO A 172 -17.87 3.84 -0.46
N THR A 173 -16.96 4.44 -1.27
CA THR A 173 -17.21 5.71 -1.97
C THR A 173 -16.80 5.63 -3.44
N ILE A 174 -17.67 5.04 -4.28
CA ILE A 174 -17.36 4.78 -5.69
C ILE A 174 -17.07 6.03 -6.51
N ILE A 175 -17.75 7.15 -6.25
CA ILE A 175 -17.59 8.38 -7.02
C ILE A 175 -16.16 8.93 -6.89
N ARG A 176 -15.60 8.87 -5.67
CA ARG A 176 -14.22 9.29 -5.41
C ARG A 176 -13.23 8.38 -6.13
N THR A 177 -13.37 7.06 -5.97
CA THR A 177 -12.47 6.09 -6.60
C THR A 177 -12.54 6.15 -8.13
N LYS A 178 -13.74 6.30 -8.72
CA LYS A 178 -13.90 6.50 -10.18
C LYS A 178 -13.23 7.79 -10.66
N SER A 179 -13.31 8.89 -9.90
CA SER A 179 -12.65 10.15 -10.25
C SER A 179 -11.11 10.03 -10.22
N GLU A 180 -10.58 9.34 -9.22
CA GLU A 180 -9.14 9.06 -9.10
C GLU A 180 -8.63 8.19 -10.26
N LEU A 181 -9.31 7.07 -10.54
CA LEU A 181 -9.00 6.20 -11.67
C LEU A 181 -9.15 6.93 -13.01
N SER A 182 -10.19 7.75 -13.18
CA SER A 182 -10.37 8.59 -14.38
C SER A 182 -9.19 9.52 -14.61
N THR A 183 -8.62 10.08 -13.53
CA THR A 183 -7.44 10.95 -13.62
C THR A 183 -6.21 10.14 -14.04
N ILE A 184 -6.06 8.92 -13.55
CA ILE A 184 -4.98 8.00 -13.96
C ILE A 184 -5.13 7.65 -15.45
N PHE A 185 -6.31 7.29 -15.93
CA PHE A 185 -6.52 6.95 -17.34
C PHE A 185 -6.28 8.12 -18.27
N ARG A 186 -6.78 9.33 -17.93
CA ARG A 186 -6.55 10.55 -18.71
C ARG A 186 -5.06 10.87 -18.85
N LYS A 187 -4.28 10.73 -17.78
CA LYS A 187 -2.82 10.96 -17.80
C LYS A 187 -2.06 9.95 -18.66
N ASN A 188 -2.59 8.74 -18.83
CA ASN A 188 -1.99 7.68 -19.64
C ASN A 188 -2.66 7.52 -21.02
N LYS A 189 -3.52 8.47 -21.44
CA LYS A 189 -4.24 8.47 -22.73
C LYS A 189 -5.15 7.25 -22.95
N VAL A 190 -5.66 6.66 -21.88
CA VAL A 190 -6.59 5.53 -21.90
C VAL A 190 -8.03 6.04 -21.74
N LYS A 191 -9.00 5.39 -22.41
CA LYS A 191 -10.40 5.81 -22.39
C LYS A 191 -11.23 4.88 -21.52
N LEU A 192 -12.08 5.49 -20.70
CA LEU A 192 -13.14 4.78 -20.00
C LEU A 192 -14.31 4.63 -20.97
N GLU A 193 -14.60 3.41 -21.39
CA GLU A 193 -15.75 3.08 -22.22
C GLU A 193 -16.63 2.08 -21.45
N PRO A 194 -17.86 2.46 -21.07
CA PRO A 194 -18.78 1.52 -20.44
C PRO A 194 -19.17 0.42 -21.43
N ARG A 195 -19.30 -0.83 -20.96
CA ARG A 195 -19.69 -2.00 -21.78
C ARG A 195 -18.69 -2.33 -22.90
N CYS A 196 -17.42 -1.98 -22.74
CA CYS A 196 -16.39 -2.34 -23.70
C CYS A 196 -15.99 -3.82 -23.58
N SER A 197 -16.24 -4.48 -22.46
CA SER A 197 -15.88 -5.90 -22.29
C SER A 197 -16.95 -6.88 -22.77
N GLU A 198 -18.12 -6.39 -23.19
CA GLU A 198 -19.24 -7.22 -23.65
C GLU A 198 -18.83 -8.02 -24.91
N GLY A 199 -18.90 -9.36 -24.82
CA GLY A 199 -18.45 -10.26 -25.89
C GLY A 199 -16.93 -10.43 -26.03
N MET A 200 -16.12 -9.74 -25.21
CA MET A 200 -14.67 -9.93 -25.16
C MET A 200 -14.22 -10.76 -23.96
N PHE A 201 -15.04 -10.83 -22.91
CA PHE A 201 -14.79 -11.62 -21.71
C PHE A 201 -16.00 -12.47 -21.33
N GLU A 202 -15.72 -13.68 -20.87
CA GLU A 202 -16.69 -14.61 -20.31
C GLU A 202 -16.42 -14.81 -18.82
N LYS A 203 -17.48 -14.77 -18.02
CA LYS A 203 -17.37 -15.02 -16.58
C LYS A 203 -17.41 -16.52 -16.32
N LYS A 204 -16.25 -17.12 -16.05
CA LYS A 204 -16.11 -18.54 -15.72
C LYS A 204 -15.63 -18.73 -14.28
N GLY A 205 -15.96 -19.88 -13.69
CA GLY A 205 -15.34 -20.35 -12.46
C GLY A 205 -14.02 -21.03 -12.80
N VAL A 206 -12.92 -20.57 -12.20
CA VAL A 206 -11.58 -21.11 -12.38
C VAL A 206 -11.17 -21.82 -11.10
N ILE A 207 -10.78 -23.08 -11.22
CA ILE A 207 -10.40 -23.93 -10.09
C ILE A 207 -9.04 -24.55 -10.38
N HIS A 208 -8.07 -24.36 -9.49
CA HIS A 208 -6.76 -25.00 -9.60
C HIS A 208 -6.71 -26.19 -8.65
N VAL A 209 -6.18 -27.29 -9.16
CA VAL A 209 -6.00 -28.55 -8.45
C VAL A 209 -4.56 -28.99 -8.62
N THR A 210 -3.90 -29.34 -7.52
CA THR A 210 -2.59 -29.95 -7.59
C THR A 210 -2.76 -31.45 -7.90
N PRO A 211 -2.20 -31.96 -9.01
CA PRO A 211 -2.26 -33.36 -9.35
C PRO A 211 -1.51 -34.20 -8.31
N THR A 212 -2.13 -35.27 -7.84
CA THR A 212 -1.45 -36.31 -7.06
C THR A 212 -0.60 -37.18 -8.01
N GLU A 213 0.43 -37.87 -7.51
CA GLU A 213 1.31 -38.70 -8.34
C GLU A 213 0.51 -39.68 -9.23
N GLY A 214 0.73 -39.64 -10.55
CA GLY A 214 0.03 -40.50 -11.53
C GLY A 214 -1.18 -39.87 -12.23
N PHE A 215 -1.47 -38.59 -11.99
CA PHE A 215 -2.57 -37.90 -12.67
C PHE A 215 -2.17 -37.37 -14.06
N ASP A 216 -2.54 -38.11 -15.11
CA ASP A 216 -2.31 -37.74 -16.51
C ASP A 216 -3.48 -36.92 -17.08
N LEU A 217 -3.24 -36.15 -18.14
CA LEU A 217 -4.25 -35.27 -18.76
C LEU A 217 -5.52 -36.04 -19.16
N ALA A 218 -5.37 -37.28 -19.64
CA ALA A 218 -6.50 -38.14 -20.01
C ALA A 218 -7.46 -38.38 -18.85
N ASN A 219 -6.95 -38.73 -17.67
CA ASN A 219 -7.78 -38.96 -16.48
C ASN A 219 -8.45 -37.65 -16.01
N SER A 220 -7.82 -36.50 -16.24
CA SER A 220 -8.39 -35.20 -15.87
C SER A 220 -9.56 -34.77 -16.74
N LEU A 221 -9.62 -35.22 -18.00
CA LEU A 221 -10.77 -34.99 -18.88
C LEU A 221 -11.98 -35.79 -18.43
N ASP A 222 -11.79 -37.05 -18.03
CA ASP A 222 -12.86 -37.89 -17.50
C ASP A 222 -13.41 -37.28 -16.19
N LEU A 223 -12.54 -36.83 -15.29
CA LEU A 223 -12.94 -36.10 -14.09
C LEU A 223 -13.69 -34.80 -14.39
N ALA A 224 -13.30 -34.07 -15.44
CA ALA A 224 -13.98 -32.85 -15.83
C ALA A 224 -15.45 -33.12 -16.12
N ILE A 225 -15.72 -34.20 -16.86
CA ILE A 225 -17.07 -34.63 -17.23
C ILE A 225 -17.85 -35.07 -15.99
N GLU A 226 -17.23 -35.84 -15.08
CA GLU A 226 -17.88 -36.28 -13.85
C GLU A 226 -18.27 -35.11 -12.93
N VAL A 227 -17.45 -34.06 -12.91
CA VAL A 227 -17.64 -32.92 -12.02
C VAL A 227 -18.39 -31.75 -12.68
N ASP A 228 -18.80 -31.89 -13.95
CA ASP A 228 -19.51 -30.86 -14.73
C ASP A 228 -18.65 -29.59 -14.92
N ALA A 229 -17.35 -29.79 -15.19
CA ALA A 229 -16.44 -28.76 -15.66
C ALA A 229 -16.47 -28.70 -17.20
N GLU A 230 -16.41 -27.48 -17.75
CA GLU A 230 -16.46 -27.23 -19.20
C GLU A 230 -15.14 -27.60 -19.87
N ASP A 231 -14.02 -27.18 -19.28
CA ASP A 231 -12.69 -27.34 -19.87
C ASP A 231 -11.65 -27.66 -18.78
N VAL A 232 -10.58 -28.37 -19.17
CA VAL A 232 -9.41 -28.63 -18.31
C VAL A 232 -8.12 -28.32 -19.05
N PHE A 233 -7.25 -27.58 -18.38
CA PHE A 233 -5.92 -27.25 -18.87
C PHE A 233 -4.88 -27.72 -17.87
N GLN A 234 -3.73 -28.18 -18.38
CA GLN A 234 -2.56 -28.44 -17.57
C GLN A 234 -1.61 -27.27 -17.72
N GLU A 235 -1.34 -26.59 -16.61
CA GLU A 235 -0.40 -25.46 -16.53
C GLU A 235 0.69 -25.81 -15.52
N SER A 236 1.75 -25.00 -15.44
CA SER A 236 2.85 -25.19 -14.49
C SER A 236 3.08 -23.90 -13.73
N GLU A 237 3.27 -23.97 -12.41
CA GLU A 237 3.61 -22.81 -11.60
C GLU A 237 5.02 -22.31 -11.94
N GLU A 238 5.40 -21.12 -11.46
CA GLU A 238 6.76 -20.56 -11.63
C GLU A 238 7.87 -21.50 -11.13
N ASP A 239 7.54 -22.33 -10.14
CA ASP A 239 8.44 -23.34 -9.55
C ASP A 239 8.55 -24.63 -10.38
N GLY A 240 7.78 -24.76 -11.48
CA GLY A 240 7.76 -25.93 -12.36
C GLY A 240 6.84 -27.06 -11.89
N SER A 241 6.09 -26.88 -10.80
CA SER A 241 5.04 -27.79 -10.33
C SER A 241 3.85 -27.79 -11.31
N PRO A 242 3.44 -28.94 -11.88
CA PRO A 242 2.25 -28.99 -12.72
C PRO A 242 0.99 -28.80 -11.86
N TYR A 243 0.02 -28.04 -12.35
CA TYR A 243 -1.32 -27.95 -11.79
C TYR A 243 -2.39 -28.08 -12.88
N LEU A 244 -3.57 -28.56 -12.49
CA LEU A 244 -4.72 -28.67 -13.38
C LEU A 244 -5.66 -27.51 -13.13
N LYS A 245 -6.09 -26.85 -14.21
CA LYS A 245 -6.98 -25.71 -14.21
C LYS A 245 -8.30 -26.12 -14.84
N PHE A 246 -9.34 -26.23 -14.02
CA PHE A 246 -10.69 -26.54 -14.43
C PHE A 246 -11.47 -25.24 -14.64
N HIS A 247 -12.11 -25.11 -15.79
CA HIS A 247 -13.08 -24.04 -16.06
C HIS A 247 -14.50 -24.59 -15.96
N CYS A 248 -15.40 -23.82 -15.38
CA CYS A 248 -16.81 -24.18 -15.24
C CYS A 248 -17.70 -22.93 -15.35
N GLU A 249 -19.01 -23.11 -15.49
CA GLU A 249 -19.94 -22.00 -15.38
C GLU A 249 -19.84 -21.35 -13.99
N ALA A 250 -19.87 -20.02 -13.91
CA ALA A 250 -19.72 -19.27 -12.65
C ALA A 250 -20.74 -19.65 -11.55
N LYS A 251 -21.87 -20.28 -11.92
CA LYS A 251 -22.89 -20.78 -10.98
C LYS A 251 -22.49 -22.11 -10.35
N ASN A 252 -21.75 -22.96 -11.08
CA ASN A 252 -21.45 -24.33 -10.70
C ASN A 252 -20.16 -24.45 -9.87
N ILE A 253 -19.38 -23.37 -9.72
CA ILE A 253 -18.09 -23.37 -9.02
C ILE A 253 -18.13 -24.05 -7.64
N THR A 254 -19.16 -23.81 -6.84
CA THR A 254 -19.29 -24.40 -5.50
C THR A 254 -19.55 -25.90 -5.57
N SER A 255 -20.39 -26.34 -6.52
CA SER A 255 -20.66 -27.75 -6.78
C SER A 255 -19.37 -28.46 -7.19
N VAL A 256 -18.70 -27.94 -8.23
CA VAL A 256 -17.47 -28.47 -8.80
C VAL A 256 -16.38 -28.58 -7.74
N THR A 257 -16.17 -27.51 -6.97
CA THR A 257 -15.18 -27.50 -5.86
C THR A 257 -15.49 -28.55 -4.79
N SER A 258 -16.77 -28.76 -4.47
CA SER A 258 -17.18 -29.73 -3.45
C SER A 258 -17.01 -31.18 -3.93
N CYS A 259 -17.26 -31.45 -5.21
CA CYS A 259 -17.07 -32.75 -5.82
C CYS A 259 -15.59 -33.11 -5.93
N LEU A 260 -14.74 -32.19 -6.39
CA LEU A 260 -13.28 -32.40 -6.43
C LEU A 260 -12.71 -32.75 -5.04
N LYS A 261 -13.19 -32.07 -3.99
CA LYS A 261 -12.79 -32.38 -2.61
C LYS A 261 -13.28 -33.75 -2.11
N LYS A 262 -14.44 -34.23 -2.58
CA LYS A 262 -14.94 -35.58 -2.24
C LYS A 262 -14.12 -36.68 -2.92
N LEU A 263 -13.56 -36.37 -4.09
CA LEU A 263 -12.68 -37.24 -4.86
C LEU A 263 -11.21 -37.17 -4.38
N ASP A 264 -10.96 -36.57 -3.21
CA ASP A 264 -9.65 -36.46 -2.56
C ASP A 264 -8.61 -35.64 -3.35
N HIS A 265 -9.08 -34.71 -4.19
CA HIS A 265 -8.21 -33.75 -4.87
C HIS A 265 -8.01 -32.48 -4.05
N ASP A 266 -6.74 -32.06 -3.89
CA ASP A 266 -6.44 -30.79 -3.22
C ASP A 266 -6.67 -29.61 -4.16
N VAL A 267 -7.82 -28.97 -3.96
CA VAL A 267 -8.16 -27.71 -4.64
C VAL A 267 -7.34 -26.60 -4.01
N THR A 268 -6.40 -26.00 -4.74
CA THR A 268 -5.55 -24.88 -4.29
C THR A 268 -6.21 -23.52 -4.50
N TYR A 269 -6.94 -23.35 -5.60
CA TYR A 269 -7.60 -22.11 -5.96
C TYR A 269 -9.01 -22.37 -6.49
N SER A 270 -9.95 -21.45 -6.23
CA SER A 270 -11.32 -21.55 -6.70
C SER A 270 -11.96 -20.16 -6.62
N GLU A 271 -12.05 -19.46 -7.74
CA GLU A 271 -12.68 -18.13 -7.84
C GLU A 271 -13.42 -17.96 -9.16
N CYS A 272 -14.37 -17.02 -9.19
CA CYS A 272 -14.98 -16.57 -10.44
C CYS A 272 -14.10 -15.47 -11.05
N GLU A 273 -13.72 -15.67 -12.31
CA GLU A 273 -12.85 -14.80 -13.08
C GLU A 273 -13.48 -14.40 -14.41
N TYR A 274 -12.96 -13.33 -15.00
CA TYR A 274 -13.32 -12.93 -16.36
C TYR A 274 -12.21 -13.41 -17.29
N LEU A 275 -12.49 -14.45 -18.08
CA LEU A 275 -11.56 -15.00 -19.05
C LEU A 275 -11.77 -14.31 -20.41
N PRO A 276 -10.71 -13.87 -21.09
CA PRO A 276 -10.83 -13.27 -22.41
C PRO A 276 -11.19 -14.33 -23.46
N THR A 277 -12.15 -14.04 -24.33
CA THR A 277 -12.49 -14.91 -25.48
C THR A 277 -11.38 -14.90 -26.53
N ALA A 278 -10.67 -13.79 -26.66
CA ALA A 278 -9.53 -13.63 -27.54
C ALA A 278 -8.45 -12.76 -26.88
N VAL A 279 -7.19 -13.19 -27.02
CA VAL A 279 -6.01 -12.44 -26.56
C VAL A 279 -5.36 -11.71 -27.74
N TYR A 280 -4.76 -10.55 -27.46
CA TYR A 280 -4.16 -9.72 -28.50
C TYR A 280 -2.69 -9.38 -28.19
N PRO A 281 -1.77 -9.58 -29.15
CA PRO A 281 -0.37 -9.22 -28.97
C PRO A 281 -0.19 -7.70 -28.94
N VAL A 282 0.83 -7.26 -28.21
CA VAL A 282 1.11 -5.85 -27.99
C VAL A 282 2.57 -5.55 -28.31
N ASN A 283 2.81 -4.45 -29.04
CA ASN A 283 4.15 -3.98 -29.33
C ASN A 283 4.89 -3.57 -28.04
N GLU A 284 6.23 -3.57 -28.06
CA GLU A 284 7.05 -3.23 -26.88
C GLU A 284 6.69 -1.89 -26.23
N ASP A 285 6.39 -0.87 -27.04
CA ASP A 285 6.00 0.45 -26.52
C ASP A 285 4.63 0.42 -25.85
N GLY A 286 3.71 -0.40 -26.37
CA GLY A 286 2.41 -0.65 -25.75
C GLY A 286 2.57 -1.37 -24.41
N MET A 287 3.45 -2.39 -24.35
CA MET A 287 3.76 -3.10 -23.11
C MET A 287 4.35 -2.16 -22.05
N LYS A 288 5.32 -1.31 -22.40
CA LYS A 288 5.88 -0.31 -21.46
C LYS A 288 4.81 0.64 -20.91
N LEU A 289 3.83 1.04 -21.74
CA LEU A 289 2.72 1.88 -21.31
C LEU A 289 1.75 1.13 -20.40
N LEU A 290 1.43 -0.13 -20.71
CA LEU A 290 0.58 -0.99 -19.90
C LEU A 290 1.21 -1.28 -18.54
N THR A 291 2.50 -1.62 -18.47
CA THR A 291 3.21 -1.83 -17.19
C THR A 291 3.12 -0.59 -16.29
N ARG A 292 3.39 0.61 -16.84
CA ARG A 292 3.24 1.87 -16.11
C ARG A 292 1.80 2.16 -15.69
N LEU A 293 0.83 1.71 -16.48
CA LEU A 293 -0.58 1.84 -16.15
C LEU A 293 -0.95 0.89 -15.01
N PHE A 294 -0.58 -0.38 -15.09
CA PHE A 294 -0.80 -1.37 -14.03
C PHE A 294 -0.18 -0.93 -12.71
N GLU A 295 1.07 -0.46 -12.69
CA GLU A 295 1.71 0.09 -11.49
C GLU A 295 0.87 1.19 -10.82
N LYS A 296 0.30 2.10 -11.63
CA LYS A 296 -0.55 3.19 -11.12
C LYS A 296 -1.91 2.69 -10.65
N ILE A 297 -2.53 1.74 -11.37
CA ILE A 297 -3.81 1.15 -10.95
C ILE A 297 -3.61 0.37 -9.63
N TYR A 298 -2.55 -0.43 -9.52
CA TYR A 298 -2.20 -1.14 -8.29
C TYR A 298 -1.85 -0.20 -7.14
N SER A 299 -1.45 1.06 -7.41
CA SER A 299 -1.26 2.05 -6.35
C SER A 299 -2.57 2.52 -5.70
N VAL A 300 -3.72 2.29 -6.35
CA VAL A 300 -5.05 2.59 -5.82
C VAL A 300 -5.51 1.41 -4.95
N PRO A 301 -5.67 1.61 -3.63
CA PRO A 301 -5.91 0.51 -2.69
C PRO A 301 -7.32 -0.09 -2.80
N GLU A 302 -8.28 0.64 -3.38
CA GLU A 302 -9.64 0.17 -3.65
C GLU A 302 -9.76 -0.79 -4.84
N VAL A 303 -8.72 -0.88 -5.69
CA VAL A 303 -8.68 -1.86 -6.78
C VAL A 303 -8.26 -3.21 -6.21
N VAL A 304 -9.15 -4.20 -6.35
CA VAL A 304 -8.96 -5.54 -5.78
C VAL A 304 -8.35 -6.49 -6.80
N ARG A 305 -8.92 -6.52 -8.02
CA ARG A 305 -8.50 -7.40 -9.11
C ARG A 305 -8.54 -6.66 -10.44
N ILE A 306 -7.71 -7.10 -11.37
CA ILE A 306 -7.59 -6.60 -12.74
C ILE A 306 -7.64 -7.83 -13.65
N PHE A 307 -8.49 -7.80 -14.66
CA PHE A 307 -8.51 -8.79 -15.74
C PHE A 307 -8.22 -8.08 -17.06
N ASP A 308 -7.46 -8.72 -17.92
CA ASP A 308 -7.02 -8.18 -19.20
C ASP A 308 -6.99 -9.26 -20.29
N ASN A 309 -6.91 -8.81 -21.55
CA ASN A 309 -6.88 -9.66 -22.73
C ASN A 309 -5.58 -9.49 -23.54
N VAL A 310 -4.50 -9.15 -22.84
CA VAL A 310 -3.17 -9.03 -23.43
C VAL A 310 -2.61 -10.44 -23.63
N ALA A 311 -2.02 -10.70 -24.81
CA ALA A 311 -1.27 -11.94 -25.00
C ALA A 311 0.07 -11.84 -24.25
N GLU A 312 0.35 -12.84 -23.41
CA GLU A 312 1.64 -13.03 -22.76
C GLU A 312 2.75 -13.44 -23.74
#